data_AF-A0A9D1KUF8-F1
#
_entry.id   AF-A0A9D1KUF8-F1
#
_cell.length_a   1.000
_cell.length_b   1.000
_cell.length_c   1.000
_cell.angle_alpha   90.00
_cell.angle_beta   90.00
_cell.angle_gamma   90.00
#
_symmetry.space_group_name_H-M   'P 1'
#
loop_
_entity.id
_entity.type
_entity.pdbx_description
1 polymer ?
#
loop_
_entity_poly.entity_id
_entity_poly.type
_entity_poly.pdbx_seq_one_letter_code
_entity_poly.pdbx_strand_id
1 'polypeptide(L)' 'MDMIKDWVSSLFIIILATTFIEMLIPETSMGKYVKFVFSLIIMATIMYPVIHLAGKY' A
#
# COMPACT_ATOMS: atom_id res chain seq x y z
N MET A 1 -0.11 -8.19 -19.52
CA MET A 1 1.15 -8.45 -18.80
C MET A 1 1.71 -7.17 -18.21
N ASP A 2 1.64 -6.04 -18.92
CA ASP A 2 2.17 -4.74 -18.45
C ASP A 2 1.43 -4.20 -17.21
N MET A 3 0.09 -4.24 -17.17
CA MET A 3 -0.68 -3.75 -16.02
C MET A 3 -0.29 -4.41 -14.68
N ILE A 4 -0.12 -5.73 -14.66
CA ILE A 4 0.28 -6.46 -13.44
C ILE A 4 1.71 -6.11 -13.08
N LYS A 5 2.62 -6.01 -14.06
CA LYS A 5 4.01 -5.63 -13.84
C LYS A 5 4.11 -4.21 -13.25
N ASP A 6 3.41 -3.25 -13.84
CA ASP A 6 3.39 -1.85 -13.40
C ASP A 6 2.73 -1.69 -12.01
N TRP A 7 1.68 -2.46 -11.74
CA TRP A 7 1.06 -2.53 -10.42
C TRP A 7 2.02 -3.10 -9.36
N VAL A 8 2.70 -4.21 -9.65
CA VAL A 8 3.70 -4.79 -8.72
C VAL A 8 4.85 -3.81 -8.49
N SER A 9 5.34 -3.13 -9.54
CA SER A 9 6.37 -2.10 -9.39
C SER A 9 5.90 -0.91 -8.53
N SER A 10 4.64 -0.49 -8.67
CA SER A 10 4.05 0.57 -7.85
C SER A 10 3.89 0.14 -6.39
N LEU A 11 3.46 -1.10 -6.14
CA LEU A 11 3.40 -1.68 -4.79
C LEU A 11 4.76 -1.71 -4.13
N PHE A 12 5.81 -2.09 -4.86
CA PHE A 12 7.16 -2.10 -4.34
C PHE A 12 7.60 -0.71 -3.86
N ILE A 13 7.34 0.33 -4.66
CA ILE A 13 7.65 1.73 -4.28
C ILE A 13 6.86 2.15 -3.04
N ILE A 14 5.56 1.84 -2.96
CA ILE A 14 4.70 2.19 -1.81
C ILE A 14 5.16 1.48 -0.54
N ILE A 15 5.54 0.20 -0.63
CA ILE A 15 6.04 -0.56 0.51
C ILE A 15 7.36 0.03 0.99
N LEU A 16 8.31 0.31 0.09
CA LEU A 16 9.58 0.96 0.45
C LEU A 16 9.33 2.31 1.13
N ALA A 17 8.49 3.17 0.55
CA ALA A 17 8.15 4.46 1.14
C ALA A 17 7.53 4.30 2.53
N THR A 18 6.58 3.37 2.69
CA THR A 18 5.94 3.07 3.97
C THR A 18 6.96 2.61 5.01
N THR A 19 7.92 1.77 4.65
CA THR A 19 8.96 1.32 5.61
C THR A 19 9.81 2.49 6.11
N PHE A 20 10.18 3.44 5.26
CA PHE A 20 10.88 4.65 5.71
C PHE A 20 10.01 5.51 6.63
N ILE A 21 8.73 5.68 6.29
CA ILE A 21 7.78 6.44 7.11
C ILE A 21 7.60 5.77 8.48
N GLU A 22 7.49 4.45 8.54
CA GLU A 22 7.37 3.71 9.80
C GLU A 22 8.58 3.88 10.72
N MET A 23 9.79 4.01 10.16
CA MET A 23 11.02 4.30 10.91
C MET A 23 11.05 5.73 11.46
N LEU A 24 10.41 6.68 10.77
CA LEU A 24 10.33 8.09 11.19
C LEU A 24 9.20 8.35 12.19
N ILE A 25 8.15 7.54 12.17
CA ILE A 25 7.01 7.69 13.09
C ILE A 25 7.42 7.29 14.52
N PRO A 26 7.32 8.21 15.49
CA PRO A 26 7.63 7.90 16.88
C PRO A 26 6.60 6.94 17.49
N GLU A 27 7.03 6.14 18.46
CA GLU A 27 6.20 5.14 19.16
C GLU A 27 5.19 5.80 20.14
N THR A 28 4.22 6.51 19.58
CA THR A 28 3.14 7.18 20.30
C THR A 28 1.81 6.49 20.05
N SER A 29 0.81 6.79 20.89
CA SER A 29 -0.57 6.37 20.63
C SER A 29 -1.07 6.81 19.25
N MET A 30 -0.73 8.03 18.83
CA MET A 30 -1.04 8.55 17.48
C MET A 30 -0.24 7.85 16.38
N GLY A 31 1.04 7.53 16.62
CA GLY A 31 1.89 6.83 15.66
C GLY A 31 1.32 5.48 15.23
N LYS A 32 0.67 4.75 16.14
CA LYS A 32 0.00 3.47 15.82
C LYS A 32 -1.13 3.64 14.81
N TYR A 33 -1.92 4.70 14.92
CA TYR A 33 -2.99 4.99 13.96
C TYR A 33 -2.44 5.41 12.61
N VAL A 34 -1.34 6.18 12.57
CA VAL A 34 -0.69 6.55 11.31
C VAL A 34 -0.17 5.30 10.60
N LYS A 35 0.53 4.39 11.30
CA LYS A 35 0.99 3.11 10.75
C LYS A 35 -0.18 2.30 10.19
N PHE A 36 -1.29 2.22 10.92
CA PHE A 36 -2.50 1.54 10.48
C PHE A 36 -3.07 2.11 9.17
N VAL A 37 -3.11 3.44 9.01
CA VAL A 37 -3.56 4.09 7.77
C VAL A 37 -2.68 3.69 6.59
N PHE A 38 -1.35 3.65 6.75
CA PHE A 38 -0.45 3.18 5.69
C PHE A 38 -0.68 1.71 5.34
N SER A 39 -0.96 0.86 6.34
CA SER A 39 -1.33 -0.54 6.11
C SER A 39 -2.62 -0.65 5.27
N LEU A 40 -3.61 0.21 5.54
CA LEU A 40 -4.84 0.26 4.74
C LEU A 40 -4.58 0.71 3.30
N ILE A 41 -3.69 1.67 3.07
CA ILE A 41 -3.30 2.12 1.73
C ILE A 41 -2.65 0.98 0.94
N ILE A 42 -1.73 0.25 1.56
CA ILE A 42 -1.11 -0.93 0.94
C ILE A 42 -2.17 -1.97 0.60
N MET A 43 -3.06 -2.27 1.54
CA MET A 43 -4.14 -3.24 1.33
C MET A 43 -5.08 -2.83 0.19
N ALA A 44 -5.50 -1.57 0.13
CA ALA A 44 -6.31 -1.04 -0.96
C ALA A 44 -5.58 -1.15 -2.31
N THR A 45 -4.28 -0.86 -2.33
CA THR A 45 -3.45 -1.02 -3.53
C THR A 45 -3.36 -2.49 -3.95
N ILE A 46 -3.25 -3.42 -2.99
CA ILE A 46 -3.24 -4.86 -3.28
C ILE A 46 -4.58 -5.33 -3.87
N MET A 47 -5.69 -4.72 -3.45
CA MET A 47 -7.04 -5.05 -3.95
C MET A 47 -7.31 -4.55 -5.38
N TYR A 48 -6.54 -3.60 -5.90
CA TYR A 48 -6.73 -3.03 -7.24
C TYR A 48 -6.91 -4.05 -8.37
N PRO A 49 -6.02 -5.05 -8.58
CA PRO A 49 -6.20 -6.05 -9.63
C PRO A 49 -7.42 -6.95 -9.38
N VAL A 50 -7.77 -7.23 -8.13
CA VAL A 50 -8.95 -8.03 -7.79
C VAL A 50 -10.22 -7.28 -8.22
N ILE A 51 -10.28 -5.97 -7.95
CA ILE A 51 -11.40 -5.11 -8.36
C ILE A 51 -11.49 -5.04 -9.89
N HIS A 52 -10.35 -4.89 -10.58
CA HIS A 52 -10.31 -4.83 -12.05
C HIS A 52 -10.64 -6.18 -12.72
N LEU A 53 -10.35 -7.32 -12.08
CA LEU A 53 -10.68 -8.64 -12.59
C LEU A 53 -12.13 -9.05 -12.24
N ALA A 54 -12.64 -8.64 -11.08
CA ALA A 54 -14.00 -8.96 -10.61
C ALA A 54 -15.07 -8.04 -11.22
N GLY A 55 -14.72 -6.78 -11.47
CA GLY A 55 -15.55 -5.84 -12.21
C GLY A 55 -15.18 -5.86 -13.68
N LYS A 56 -16.09 -6.32 -14.54
CA LYS A 56 -15.97 -6.20 -16.01
C LYS A 56 -16.13 -4.72 -16.44
N TYR A 57 -15.17 -3.87 -16.06
CA TYR A 57 -14.99 -2.46 -16.51
C TYR A 57 -13.51 -2.16 -16.70
#